data_AF-A0A420TWJ8-F1
#
_entry.id   AF-A0A420TWJ8-F1
#
_cell.length_a   1.000
_cell.length_b   1.000
_cell.length_c   1.000
_cell.angle_alpha   90.00
_cell.angle_beta   90.00
_cell.angle_gamma   90.00
#
_symmetry.space_group_name_H-M   'P 1'
#
loop_
_entity.id
_entity.type
_entity.pdbx_description
1 polymer ?
#
loop_
_entity_poly.entity_id
_entity_poly.type
_entity_poly.pdbx_seq_one_letter_code
_entity_poly.pdbx_strand_id
1 'polypeptide(L)'
;MAEHGDTRPTSSPYASGTCAVYFECKGPLHISRSLLPENLMEAAQFRDNDDSAYPLCELWLDEITPDVGHVIIHYLVTGTYQCLQSEEKDREDKISAELATAIRVYVATDKLSLTELREMTRDEIVRLGDQLTLTPLINVMEKAALSFDENPGIATYVESRLLSFSQIDHVAGLVDQRLVALGAPDTLSKVLLRSILLSKASESRQLEEPTYQASWEYPGVELRPTKQAMERAESVSLRNAEAASDEEELGRLQQKAELTPWDRLRLYDLEHKAEKRAKEIATERELDAQRWNASNLTIQQPLHPEVFVDGPVPDPPRAPCGIWKPKAFEGQNQCDNETHSDRSSTDEFTPGSVESSSMDEVCCDW
;
A
#
# COMPACT_ATOMS: atom_id res chain seq x y z
N MET A 1 -28.54 12.24 30.75
CA MET A 1 -28.20 13.44 29.96
C MET A 1 -26.71 13.63 30.09
N ALA A 2 -25.94 13.48 29.01
CA ALA A 2 -24.50 13.69 29.04
C ALA A 2 -24.23 15.20 28.99
N GLU A 3 -23.71 15.76 30.09
CA GLU A 3 -23.14 17.11 30.11
C GLU A 3 -22.00 17.15 29.09
N HIS A 4 -22.19 17.90 28.01
CA HIS A 4 -21.10 18.26 27.13
C HIS A 4 -20.35 19.39 27.83
N GLY A 5 -19.26 19.05 28.52
CA GLY A 5 -18.36 20.03 29.12
C GLY A 5 -17.88 21.03 28.07
N ASP A 6 -17.75 22.30 28.46
CA ASP A 6 -17.19 23.35 27.60
C ASP A 6 -15.74 23.01 27.26
N THR A 7 -15.48 22.64 26.00
CA THR A 7 -14.16 22.19 25.51
C THR A 7 -13.27 23.34 25.04
N ARG A 8 -13.71 24.60 25.19
CA ARG A 8 -12.92 25.75 24.77
C ARG A 8 -11.70 25.92 25.68
N PRO A 9 -10.52 26.24 25.12
CA PRO A 9 -9.30 26.36 25.92
C PRO A 9 -9.36 27.58 26.86
N THR A 10 -8.88 27.41 28.09
CA THR A 10 -8.84 28.46 29.12
C THR A 10 -7.73 29.50 28.89
N SER A 11 -6.76 29.18 28.03
CA SER A 11 -5.65 30.04 27.62
C SER A 11 -5.35 29.81 26.14
N SER A 12 -4.78 30.81 25.47
CA SER A 12 -4.42 30.67 24.05
C SER A 12 -3.33 29.60 23.88
N PRO A 13 -3.53 28.57 23.05
CA PRO A 13 -2.49 27.57 22.73
C PRO A 13 -1.33 28.16 21.90
N TYR A 14 -1.47 29.41 21.46
CA TYR A 14 -0.43 30.13 20.73
C TYR A 14 0.37 31.09 21.63
N ALA A 15 0.01 31.21 22.91
CA ALA A 15 0.68 32.13 23.84
C ALA A 15 1.95 31.53 24.48
N SER A 16 2.28 30.26 24.19
CA SER A 16 3.51 29.64 24.67
C SER A 16 4.72 30.02 23.82
N GLY A 17 5.93 29.80 24.34
CA GLY A 17 7.18 30.05 23.61
C GLY A 17 7.25 29.30 22.28
N THR A 18 8.00 29.85 21.33
CA THR A 18 8.21 29.23 20.02
C THR A 18 9.30 28.17 20.09
N CYS A 19 9.06 27.02 19.48
CA CYS A 19 10.05 25.97 19.25
C CYS A 19 10.45 25.95 17.76
N ALA A 20 11.75 25.85 17.51
CA ALA A 20 12.35 25.65 16.20
C ALA A 20 12.52 24.14 15.94
N VAL A 21 11.86 23.63 14.90
CA VAL A 21 11.88 22.22 14.54
C VAL A 21 12.68 22.00 13.25
N TYR A 22 13.65 21.10 13.32
CA TYR A 22 14.57 20.76 12.24
C TYR A 22 14.31 19.33 11.76
N PHE A 23 14.37 19.14 10.43
CA PHE A 23 14.07 17.89 9.72
C PHE A 23 15.22 17.59 8.76
N GLU A 24 15.94 16.47 8.93
CA GLU A 24 17.19 16.17 8.19
C GLU A 24 18.18 17.36 8.17
N CYS A 25 18.41 18.00 9.33
CA CYS A 25 19.21 19.24 9.42
C CYS A 25 18.73 20.41 8.53
N LYS A 26 17.50 20.35 7.98
CA LYS A 26 16.87 21.42 7.20
C LYS A 26 15.75 22.06 8.03
N GLY A 27 15.51 23.35 7.80
CA GLY A 27 14.52 24.14 8.54
C GLY A 27 15.08 25.49 8.99
N PRO A 28 14.56 26.10 10.07
CA PRO A 28 13.52 25.58 10.97
C PRO A 28 12.07 25.87 10.53
N LEU A 29 11.17 24.93 10.84
CA LEU A 29 9.74 25.24 10.97
C LEU A 29 9.45 25.68 12.41
N HIS A 30 8.55 26.64 12.59
CA HIS A 30 8.25 27.19 13.92
C HIS A 30 6.84 26.79 14.38
N ILE A 31 6.76 26.31 15.62
CA ILE A 31 5.49 25.92 16.27
C ILE A 31 5.47 26.38 17.72
N SER A 32 4.29 26.66 18.27
CA SER A 32 4.15 26.99 19.70
C SER A 32 4.41 25.74 20.54
N ARG A 33 5.24 25.85 21.59
CA ARG A 33 5.65 24.73 22.47
C ARG A 33 4.45 23.95 23.04
N SER A 34 3.36 24.63 23.37
CA SER A 34 2.15 23.98 23.92
C SER A 34 1.39 23.10 22.93
N LEU A 35 1.74 23.15 21.63
CA LEU A 35 1.23 22.23 20.61
C LEU A 35 2.13 21.00 20.40
N LEU A 36 3.32 20.97 21.01
CA LEU A 36 4.21 19.81 20.96
C LEU A 36 3.79 18.81 22.04
N PRO A 37 3.44 17.57 21.67
CA PRO A 37 3.07 16.58 22.64
C PRO A 37 4.32 16.00 23.33
N GLU A 38 4.19 15.58 24.60
CA GLU A 38 5.32 15.14 25.43
C GLU A 38 6.10 13.98 24.81
N ASN A 39 5.40 12.99 24.26
CA ASN A 39 5.99 11.86 23.55
C ASN A 39 6.87 12.29 22.37
N LEU A 40 6.54 13.38 21.68
CA LEU A 40 7.35 13.88 20.56
C LEU A 40 8.62 14.57 21.07
N MET A 41 8.55 15.24 22.22
CA MET A 41 9.73 15.82 22.88
C MET A 41 10.66 14.72 23.43
N GLU A 42 10.11 13.60 23.90
CA GLU A 42 10.87 12.45 24.38
C GLU A 42 11.49 11.61 23.25
N ALA A 43 10.79 11.44 22.13
CA ALA A 43 11.25 10.66 20.99
C ALA A 43 12.33 11.35 20.14
N ALA A 44 12.58 12.63 20.42
CA ALA A 44 13.46 13.48 19.62
C ALA A 44 14.57 14.11 20.47
N GLN A 45 15.56 14.71 19.81
CA GLN A 45 16.62 15.44 20.50
C GLN A 45 16.13 16.84 20.88
N PHE A 46 15.27 16.90 21.90
CA PHE A 46 14.75 18.15 22.44
C PHE A 46 15.79 18.88 23.29
N ARG A 47 16.02 20.16 23.00
CA ARG A 47 16.92 21.04 23.76
C ARG A 47 16.14 22.25 24.27
N ASP A 48 15.99 22.32 25.59
CA ASP A 48 15.48 23.52 26.27
C ASP A 48 16.68 24.41 26.60
N ASN A 49 16.94 25.44 25.78
CA ASN A 49 17.95 26.44 26.09
C ASN A 49 17.35 27.44 27.07
N ASP A 50 17.62 27.25 28.36
CA ASP A 50 17.29 28.19 29.44
C ASP A 50 18.24 29.42 29.48
N ASP A 51 19.02 29.61 28.41
CA ASP A 51 19.98 30.71 28.32
C ASP A 51 19.28 31.98 27.82
N SER A 52 19.24 33.00 28.69
CA SER A 52 18.49 34.26 28.51
C SER A 52 18.78 35.04 27.23
N ALA A 53 19.83 34.68 26.49
CA ALA A 53 20.22 35.28 25.22
C ALA A 53 19.46 34.70 24.01
N TYR A 54 19.01 33.43 24.08
CA TYR A 54 18.33 32.73 22.98
C TYR A 54 17.26 31.78 23.54
N PRO A 55 16.06 32.27 23.88
CA PRO A 55 15.02 31.50 24.56
C PRO A 55 14.26 30.53 23.63
N LEU A 56 14.86 30.14 22.50
CA LEU A 56 14.22 29.26 21.53
C LEU A 56 14.58 27.82 21.86
N CYS A 57 13.55 27.06 22.20
CA CYS A 57 13.64 25.62 22.30
C CYS A 57 13.86 25.02 20.90
N GLU A 58 14.72 24.01 20.80
CA GLU A 58 15.02 23.31 19.54
C GLU A 58 14.59 21.84 19.60
N LEU A 59 14.06 21.35 18.49
CA LEU A 59 13.66 19.96 18.30
C LEU A 59 14.25 19.43 17.00
N TRP A 60 15.07 18.38 17.08
CA TRP A 60 15.74 17.78 15.92
C TRP A 60 15.13 16.42 15.60
N LEU A 61 14.64 16.28 14.37
CA LEU A 61 14.01 15.09 13.81
C LEU A 61 14.76 14.66 12.54
N ASP A 62 16.00 14.21 12.71
CA ASP A 62 16.93 13.94 11.59
C ASP A 62 16.53 12.72 10.74
N GLU A 63 15.71 11.82 11.27
CA GLU A 63 15.15 10.69 10.52
C GLU A 63 13.95 11.06 9.65
N ILE A 64 13.48 12.32 9.73
CA ILE A 64 12.25 12.78 9.09
C ILE A 64 12.58 13.80 8.02
N THR A 65 12.16 13.50 6.79
CA THR A 65 12.32 14.39 5.64
C THR A 65 11.44 15.65 5.78
N PRO A 66 11.83 16.80 5.22
CA PRO A 66 11.10 18.07 5.40
C PRO A 66 9.64 18.06 4.93
N ASP A 67 9.33 17.30 3.89
CA ASP A 67 7.97 17.11 3.38
C ASP A 67 7.08 16.34 4.36
N VAL A 68 7.62 15.32 5.04
CA VAL A 68 6.95 14.61 6.14
C VAL A 68 6.82 15.53 7.35
N GLY A 69 7.88 16.30 7.66
CA GLY A 69 7.88 17.31 8.72
C GLY A 69 6.78 18.36 8.55
N HIS A 70 6.53 18.80 7.32
CA HIS A 70 5.39 19.69 7.01
C HIS A 70 4.06 19.07 7.44
N VAL A 71 3.80 17.80 7.10
CA VAL A 71 2.53 17.13 7.44
C VAL A 71 2.35 17.06 8.95
N ILE A 72 3.42 16.69 9.68
CA ILE A 72 3.40 16.60 11.14
C ILE A 72 3.09 17.96 11.77
N ILE A 73 3.83 19.01 11.39
CA ILE A 73 3.60 20.36 11.93
C ILE A 73 2.21 20.88 11.57
N HIS A 74 1.76 20.65 10.34
CA HIS A 74 0.42 21.04 9.91
C HIS A 74 -0.64 20.35 10.79
N TYR A 75 -0.55 19.03 10.98
CA TYR A 75 -1.47 18.29 11.84
C TYR A 75 -1.47 18.81 13.29
N LEU A 76 -0.31 19.09 13.89
CA LEU A 76 -0.25 19.61 15.26
C LEU A 76 -0.92 20.99 15.41
N VAL A 77 -0.98 21.76 14.32
CA VAL A 77 -1.60 23.11 14.31
C VAL A 77 -3.09 23.05 13.97
N THR A 78 -3.49 22.22 13.01
CA THR A 78 -4.84 22.23 12.42
C THR A 78 -5.69 21.02 12.78
N GLY A 79 -5.07 19.93 13.23
CA GLY A 79 -5.71 18.64 13.43
C GLY A 79 -6.04 17.90 12.14
N THR A 80 -5.55 18.34 10.98
CA THR A 80 -5.86 17.72 9.68
C THR A 80 -4.60 17.22 8.97
N TYR A 81 -4.75 16.25 8.08
CA TYR A 81 -3.68 15.82 7.18
C TYR A 81 -3.58 16.75 5.97
N GLN A 82 -2.39 17.25 5.67
CA GLN A 82 -2.10 17.98 4.43
C GLN A 82 -0.65 17.78 4.02
N CYS A 83 -0.41 17.38 2.77
CA CYS A 83 0.91 17.34 2.16
C CYS A 83 1.20 18.59 1.32
N LEU A 84 2.49 18.82 1.05
CA LEU A 84 2.90 19.82 0.07
C LEU A 84 2.46 19.39 -1.33
N GLN A 85 2.19 20.38 -2.18
CA GLN A 85 1.87 20.12 -3.58
C GLN A 85 3.12 19.62 -4.31
N SER A 86 2.97 18.52 -5.05
CA SER A 86 4.03 18.00 -5.90
C SER A 86 4.33 18.93 -7.09
N GLU A 87 5.61 19.10 -7.41
CA GLU A 87 6.10 19.85 -8.58
C GLU A 87 5.94 19.10 -9.90
N GLU A 88 5.54 17.82 -9.84
CA GLU A 88 5.36 16.98 -11.02
C GLU A 88 4.35 17.60 -11.99
N LYS A 89 4.48 17.31 -13.29
CA LYS A 89 3.55 17.83 -14.29
C LYS A 89 2.41 16.87 -14.54
N ASP A 90 2.73 15.59 -14.65
CA ASP A 90 1.77 14.53 -14.90
C ASP A 90 0.93 14.21 -13.65
N ARG A 91 -0.33 13.83 -13.88
CA ARG A 91 -1.26 13.54 -12.78
C ARG A 91 -0.90 12.26 -12.02
N GLU A 92 -0.47 11.20 -12.71
CA GLU A 92 -0.10 9.92 -12.09
C GLU A 92 1.19 10.07 -11.27
N ASP A 93 2.14 10.86 -11.78
CA ASP A 93 3.38 11.19 -11.06
C ASP A 93 3.11 12.02 -9.80
N LYS A 94 2.19 13.00 -9.86
CA LYS A 94 1.74 13.75 -8.67
C LYS A 94 1.17 12.83 -7.60
N ILE A 95 0.22 11.97 -7.97
CA ILE A 95 -0.42 11.03 -7.04
C ILE A 95 0.63 10.06 -6.47
N SER A 96 1.59 9.62 -7.28
CA SER A 96 2.70 8.76 -6.83
C SER A 96 3.60 9.45 -5.81
N ALA A 97 3.92 10.73 -6.01
CA ALA A 97 4.71 11.53 -5.08
C ALA A 97 3.95 11.81 -3.76
N GLU A 98 2.66 12.12 -3.84
CA GLU A 98 1.79 12.29 -2.67
C GLU A 98 1.66 10.98 -1.88
N LEU A 99 1.49 9.84 -2.57
CA LEU A 99 1.44 8.52 -1.95
C LEU A 99 2.75 8.16 -1.26
N ALA A 100 3.89 8.42 -1.90
CA ALA A 100 5.21 8.20 -1.29
C ALA A 100 5.41 9.03 -0.02
N THR A 101 4.85 10.26 0.01
CA THR A 101 4.87 11.11 1.21
C THR A 101 3.94 10.55 2.28
N ALA A 102 2.71 10.16 1.92
CA ALA A 102 1.76 9.54 2.85
C ALA A 102 2.34 8.27 3.50
N ILE A 103 2.98 7.41 2.73
CA ILE A 103 3.67 6.21 3.26
C ILE A 103 4.74 6.58 4.28
N ARG A 104 5.60 7.57 3.98
CA ARG A 104 6.65 8.00 4.92
C ARG A 104 6.06 8.65 6.19
N VAL A 105 4.99 9.42 6.06
CA VAL A 105 4.25 9.97 7.22
C VAL A 105 3.70 8.82 8.06
N TYR A 106 3.10 7.81 7.44
CA TYR A 106 2.53 6.66 8.14
C TYR A 106 3.57 5.94 9.00
N VAL A 107 4.75 5.68 8.43
CA VAL A 107 5.88 5.09 9.17
C VAL A 107 6.36 6.02 10.29
N ALA A 108 6.51 7.33 10.02
CA ALA A 108 6.97 8.29 11.01
C ALA A 108 5.99 8.45 12.19
N THR A 109 4.68 8.41 11.93
CA THR A 109 3.65 8.54 12.98
C THR A 109 3.66 7.39 13.97
N ASP A 110 4.14 6.21 13.56
CA ASP A 110 4.31 5.05 14.45
C ASP A 110 5.43 5.32 15.47
N LYS A 111 6.60 5.75 15.00
CA LYS A 111 7.74 6.13 15.84
C LYS A 111 7.42 7.28 16.79
N LEU A 112 6.65 8.26 16.31
CA LEU A 112 6.29 9.45 17.07
C LEU A 112 5.04 9.27 17.93
N SER A 113 4.39 8.10 17.90
CA SER A 113 3.14 7.84 18.64
C SER A 113 2.01 8.84 18.34
N LEU A 114 1.86 9.25 17.08
CA LEU A 114 0.81 10.16 16.60
C LEU A 114 -0.35 9.38 15.99
N THR A 115 -1.13 8.69 16.83
CA THR A 115 -2.13 7.70 16.40
C THR A 115 -3.22 8.25 15.48
N GLU A 116 -3.79 9.43 15.78
CA GLU A 116 -4.85 10.00 14.93
C GLU A 116 -4.31 10.42 13.56
N LEU A 117 -3.09 10.95 13.50
CA LEU A 117 -2.44 11.27 12.22
C LEU A 117 -2.20 9.99 11.42
N ARG A 118 -1.76 8.91 12.08
CA ARG A 118 -1.57 7.60 11.45
C ARG A 118 -2.86 7.08 10.83
N GLU A 119 -4.01 7.25 11.49
CA GLU A 119 -5.32 6.89 10.94
C GLU A 119 -5.70 7.73 9.71
N MET A 120 -5.51 9.05 9.76
CA MET A 120 -5.74 9.92 8.61
C MET A 120 -4.84 9.57 7.43
N THR A 121 -3.57 9.28 7.70
CA THR A 121 -2.61 8.90 6.66
C THR A 121 -2.94 7.54 6.06
N ARG A 122 -3.47 6.59 6.84
CA ARG A 122 -3.99 5.32 6.31
C ARG A 122 -5.10 5.55 5.29
N ASP A 123 -6.06 6.40 5.63
CA ASP A 123 -7.17 6.75 4.73
C ASP A 123 -6.65 7.40 3.45
N GLU A 124 -5.61 8.22 3.58
CA GLU A 124 -4.96 8.86 2.44
C GLU A 124 -4.19 7.87 1.55
N ILE A 125 -3.48 6.90 2.14
CA ILE A 125 -2.78 5.82 1.39
C ILE A 125 -3.78 5.04 0.54
N VAL A 126 -4.93 4.67 1.11
CA VAL A 126 -5.98 3.97 0.38
C VAL A 126 -6.54 4.87 -0.73
N ARG A 127 -6.90 6.12 -0.41
CA ARG A 127 -7.47 7.07 -1.38
C ARG A 127 -6.55 7.35 -2.56
N LEU A 128 -5.25 7.58 -2.31
CA LEU A 128 -4.26 7.87 -3.35
C LEU A 128 -3.89 6.61 -4.12
N GLY A 129 -3.62 5.52 -3.42
CA GLY A 129 -3.23 4.26 -4.06
C GLY A 129 -4.37 3.65 -4.90
N ASP A 130 -5.63 3.89 -4.54
CA ASP A 130 -6.77 3.44 -5.35
C ASP A 130 -6.90 4.17 -6.69
N GLN A 131 -6.32 5.37 -6.80
CA GLN A 131 -6.27 6.11 -8.05
C GLN A 131 -5.11 5.68 -8.96
N LEU A 132 -4.13 4.93 -8.46
CA LEU A 132 -2.99 4.46 -9.23
C LEU A 132 -3.27 3.11 -9.88
N THR A 133 -2.69 2.88 -11.05
CA THR A 133 -2.56 1.51 -11.58
C THR A 133 -1.56 0.70 -10.74
N LEU A 134 -1.52 -0.63 -10.91
CA LEU A 134 -0.65 -1.48 -10.09
C LEU A 134 0.84 -1.14 -10.29
N THR A 135 1.26 -0.80 -11.50
CA THR A 135 2.69 -0.57 -11.82
C THR A 135 3.28 0.64 -11.07
N PRO A 136 2.68 1.85 -11.11
CA PRO A 136 3.11 2.98 -10.28
C PRO A 136 3.05 2.68 -8.78
N LEU A 137 2.00 1.97 -8.32
CA LEU A 137 1.89 1.59 -6.91
C LEU A 137 3.07 0.73 -6.47
N ILE A 138 3.44 -0.30 -7.24
CA ILE A 138 4.60 -1.15 -6.96
C ILE A 138 5.88 -0.31 -6.96
N ASN A 139 6.07 0.56 -7.96
CA ASN A 139 7.26 1.40 -8.02
C ASN A 139 7.38 2.30 -6.77
N VAL A 140 6.29 2.88 -6.28
CA VAL A 140 6.27 3.69 -5.05
C VAL A 140 6.64 2.84 -3.84
N MET A 141 6.06 1.64 -3.70
CA MET A 141 6.33 0.74 -2.58
C MET A 141 7.78 0.22 -2.59
N GLU A 142 8.32 -0.11 -3.76
CA GLU A 142 9.72 -0.53 -3.92
C GLU A 142 10.70 0.60 -3.58
N LYS A 143 10.42 1.82 -4.04
CA LYS A 143 11.23 3.01 -3.71
C LYS A 143 11.16 3.39 -2.23
N ALA A 144 10.01 3.18 -1.59
CA ALA A 144 9.87 3.41 -0.16
C ALA A 144 10.69 2.42 0.67
N ALA A 145 11.12 1.29 0.10
CA ALA A 145 12.02 0.31 0.71
C ALA A 145 11.58 -0.11 2.13
N LEU A 146 10.27 -0.26 2.32
CA LEU A 146 9.66 -0.51 3.63
C LEU A 146 9.89 -1.93 4.10
N SER A 147 10.03 -2.09 5.41
CA SER A 147 9.92 -3.39 6.07
C SER A 147 8.44 -3.74 6.27
N PHE A 148 7.95 -4.77 5.57
CA PHE A 148 6.54 -5.19 5.63
C PHE A 148 6.16 -5.89 6.93
N ASP A 149 7.13 -6.45 7.65
CA ASP A 149 6.98 -6.98 9.01
C ASP A 149 6.70 -5.87 10.04
N GLU A 150 7.40 -4.74 9.93
CA GLU A 150 7.16 -3.55 10.74
C GLU A 150 5.87 -2.81 10.32
N ASN A 151 5.46 -2.97 9.05
CA ASN A 151 4.32 -2.27 8.46
C ASN A 151 3.26 -3.24 7.90
N PRO A 152 2.64 -4.08 8.75
CA PRO A 152 1.71 -5.14 8.33
C PRO A 152 0.44 -4.59 7.66
N GLY A 153 0.02 -3.37 8.02
CA GLY A 153 -1.09 -2.68 7.36
C GLY A 153 -0.78 -2.39 5.90
N ILE A 154 0.41 -1.83 5.61
CA ILE A 154 0.84 -1.58 4.24
C ILE A 154 1.01 -2.89 3.47
N ALA A 155 1.58 -3.92 4.10
CA ALA A 155 1.71 -5.25 3.49
C ALA A 155 0.35 -5.79 3.03
N THR A 156 -0.63 -5.79 3.94
CA THR A 156 -2.01 -6.24 3.65
C THR A 156 -2.65 -5.42 2.55
N TYR A 157 -2.40 -4.10 2.52
CA TYR A 157 -2.90 -3.25 1.45
C TYR A 157 -2.32 -3.66 0.09
N VAL A 158 -1.00 -3.77 -0.02
CA VAL A 158 -0.32 -4.15 -1.27
C VAL A 158 -0.76 -5.55 -1.72
N GLU A 159 -0.86 -6.50 -0.80
CA GLU A 159 -1.39 -7.84 -1.08
C GLU A 159 -2.81 -7.79 -1.65
N SER A 160 -3.71 -6.99 -1.06
CA SER A 160 -5.08 -6.85 -1.57
C SER A 160 -5.12 -6.31 -3.00
N ARG A 161 -4.22 -5.36 -3.33
CA ARG A 161 -4.09 -4.77 -4.67
C ARG A 161 -3.52 -5.77 -5.66
N LEU A 162 -2.54 -6.57 -5.25
CA LEU A 162 -1.97 -7.66 -6.05
C LEU A 162 -3.00 -8.76 -6.32
N LEU A 163 -3.77 -9.15 -5.30
CA LEU A 163 -4.84 -10.15 -5.43
C LEU A 163 -5.92 -9.66 -6.39
N SER A 164 -6.38 -8.42 -6.24
CA SER A 164 -7.35 -7.79 -7.14
C SER A 164 -6.84 -7.75 -8.59
N PHE A 165 -5.55 -7.47 -8.77
CA PHE A 165 -4.92 -7.51 -10.09
C PHE A 165 -4.69 -8.93 -10.63
N SER A 166 -4.62 -9.94 -9.75
CA SER A 166 -4.44 -11.34 -10.15
C SER A 166 -5.75 -12.06 -10.48
N GLN A 167 -6.89 -11.52 -10.05
CA GLN A 167 -8.23 -11.96 -10.46
C GLN A 167 -8.38 -11.68 -11.96
N ILE A 168 -7.91 -12.62 -12.77
CA ILE A 168 -8.07 -12.65 -14.23
C ILE A 168 -9.29 -13.53 -14.47
N ASP A 169 -10.40 -12.93 -14.90
CA ASP A 169 -11.43 -13.70 -15.58
C ASP A 169 -10.82 -14.22 -16.89
N HIS A 170 -11.14 -15.47 -17.25
CA HIS A 170 -10.53 -16.34 -18.28
C HIS A 170 -10.44 -15.80 -19.72
N VAL A 171 -10.50 -14.50 -19.94
CA VAL A 171 -10.39 -13.85 -21.24
C VAL A 171 -8.91 -13.64 -21.57
N ALA A 172 -8.36 -14.43 -22.49
CA ALA A 172 -6.96 -14.35 -22.94
C ALA A 172 -6.52 -12.92 -23.31
N GLY A 173 -7.43 -12.08 -23.82
CA GLY A 173 -7.15 -10.66 -24.14
C GLY A 173 -6.87 -9.78 -22.92
N LEU A 174 -7.34 -10.15 -21.73
CA LEU A 174 -7.11 -9.39 -20.49
C LEU A 174 -5.67 -9.60 -19.96
N VAL A 175 -5.09 -10.78 -20.20
CA VAL A 175 -3.69 -11.07 -19.86
C VAL A 175 -2.75 -10.18 -20.67
N ASP A 176 -2.94 -10.10 -21.99
CA ASP A 176 -2.09 -9.28 -22.85
C ASP A 176 -2.19 -7.79 -22.46
N GLN A 177 -3.40 -7.30 -22.16
CA GLN A 177 -3.59 -5.94 -21.66
C GLN A 177 -2.86 -5.70 -20.33
N ARG A 178 -2.94 -6.64 -19.38
CA ARG A 178 -2.23 -6.54 -18.09
C ARG A 178 -0.72 -6.63 -18.24
N LEU A 179 -0.22 -7.44 -19.17
CA LEU A 179 1.20 -7.49 -19.51
C LEU A 179 1.69 -6.20 -20.17
N VAL A 180 0.87 -5.55 -21.01
CA VAL A 180 1.19 -4.23 -21.54
C VAL A 180 1.24 -3.18 -20.42
N ALA A 181 0.24 -3.17 -19.52
CA ALA A 181 0.18 -2.25 -18.39
C ALA A 181 1.35 -2.40 -17.40
N LEU A 182 1.87 -3.62 -17.22
CA LEU A 182 3.07 -3.87 -16.42
C LEU A 182 4.37 -3.34 -17.04
N GLY A 183 4.39 -3.03 -18.34
CA GLY A 183 5.57 -2.53 -19.05
C GLY A 183 6.75 -3.50 -19.09
N ALA A 184 7.91 -3.07 -19.56
CA ALA A 184 9.10 -3.92 -19.49
C ALA A 184 9.51 -4.14 -18.01
N PRO A 185 9.81 -5.37 -17.58
CA PRO A 185 10.21 -5.62 -16.21
C PRO A 185 11.63 -5.09 -15.96
N ASP A 186 11.73 -4.06 -15.12
CA ASP A 186 12.95 -3.45 -14.63
C ASP A 186 13.24 -3.80 -13.15
N THR A 187 12.25 -4.36 -12.45
CA THR A 187 12.37 -4.82 -11.05
C THR A 187 11.97 -6.29 -10.89
N LEU A 188 12.48 -6.95 -9.84
CA LEU A 188 12.17 -8.35 -9.54
C LEU A 188 10.67 -8.58 -9.34
N SER A 189 9.97 -7.65 -8.69
CA SER A 189 8.52 -7.74 -8.48
C SER A 189 7.76 -7.78 -9.81
N LYS A 190 8.17 -6.96 -10.78
CA LYS A 190 7.58 -7.00 -12.13
C LYS A 190 7.91 -8.30 -12.86
N VAL A 191 9.13 -8.82 -12.72
CA VAL A 191 9.48 -10.14 -13.29
C VAL A 191 8.55 -11.22 -12.74
N LEU A 192 8.41 -11.30 -11.40
CA LEU A 192 7.56 -12.30 -10.74
C LEU A 192 6.10 -12.17 -11.17
N LEU A 193 5.55 -10.95 -11.20
CA LEU A 193 4.16 -10.74 -11.61
C LEU A 193 3.93 -11.11 -13.06
N ARG A 194 4.83 -10.76 -13.97
CA ARG A 194 4.75 -11.18 -15.38
C ARG A 194 4.81 -12.70 -15.49
N SER A 195 5.71 -13.37 -14.78
CA SER A 195 5.80 -14.83 -14.77
C SER A 195 4.51 -15.50 -14.27
N ILE A 196 3.90 -14.97 -13.20
CA ILE A 196 2.63 -15.48 -12.67
C ILE A 196 1.50 -15.30 -13.70
N LEU A 197 1.37 -14.11 -14.30
CA LEU A 197 0.35 -13.85 -15.32
C LEU A 197 0.51 -14.77 -16.54
N LEU A 198 1.75 -14.96 -17.02
CA LEU A 198 2.06 -15.85 -18.14
C LEU A 198 1.76 -17.32 -17.79
N SER A 199 2.07 -17.76 -16.57
CA SER A 199 1.73 -19.10 -16.09
C SER A 199 0.22 -19.34 -16.13
N LYS A 200 -0.56 -18.38 -15.61
CA LYS A 200 -2.03 -18.45 -15.61
C LYS A 200 -2.64 -18.45 -17.01
N ALA A 201 -2.05 -17.68 -17.93
CA ALA A 201 -2.44 -17.71 -19.33
C ALA A 201 -2.14 -19.06 -19.99
N SER A 202 -1.03 -19.70 -19.61
CA SER A 202 -0.64 -21.02 -20.14
C SER A 202 -1.50 -22.16 -19.61
N GLU A 203 -1.84 -22.15 -18.32
CA GLU A 203 -2.80 -23.07 -17.69
C GLU A 203 -4.17 -23.01 -18.39
N SER A 204 -4.62 -21.80 -18.74
CA SER A 204 -5.89 -21.57 -19.42
C SER A 204 -5.92 -22.16 -20.84
N ARG A 205 -4.79 -22.12 -21.56
CA ARG A 205 -4.68 -22.70 -22.92
C ARG A 205 -4.63 -24.22 -22.92
N GLN A 206 -4.24 -24.85 -21.81
CA GLN A 206 -4.22 -26.32 -21.67
C GLN A 206 -5.61 -26.91 -21.36
N LEU A 207 -6.55 -26.12 -20.83
CA LEU A 207 -7.94 -26.54 -20.58
C LEU A 207 -8.83 -26.56 -21.84
N GLU A 208 -8.36 -26.07 -23.00
CA GLU A 208 -9.10 -26.12 -24.27
C GLU A 208 -8.92 -27.44 -25.04
N GLU A 209 -8.09 -28.40 -24.57
CA GLU A 209 -8.08 -29.77 -25.09
C GLU A 209 -9.05 -30.67 -24.30
N PRO A 210 -9.85 -31.55 -24.96
CA PRO A 210 -11.00 -32.19 -24.34
C PRO A 210 -10.55 -33.36 -23.46
N THR A 211 -10.27 -33.08 -22.19
CA THR A 211 -10.19 -34.13 -21.17
C THR A 211 -10.85 -33.64 -19.88
N TYR A 212 -12.05 -34.19 -19.61
CA TYR A 212 -12.82 -34.17 -18.35
C TYR A 212 -12.52 -33.05 -17.34
N GLN A 213 -13.44 -32.08 -17.29
CA GLN A 213 -13.52 -31.00 -16.30
C GLN A 213 -13.57 -31.55 -14.86
N ALA A 214 -12.54 -31.24 -14.08
CA ALA A 214 -12.67 -31.08 -12.64
C ALA A 214 -12.95 -29.60 -12.38
N SER A 215 -14.20 -29.31 -11.99
CA SER A 215 -14.63 -27.99 -11.53
C SER A 215 -13.86 -27.62 -10.25
N TRP A 216 -12.89 -26.73 -10.41
CA TRP A 216 -12.27 -25.99 -9.30
C TRP A 216 -12.49 -24.51 -9.58
N GLU A 217 -13.73 -24.04 -9.38
CA GLU A 217 -13.94 -22.61 -9.17
C GLU A 217 -13.33 -22.25 -7.82
N TYR A 218 -12.29 -21.41 -7.84
CA TYR A 218 -11.72 -20.83 -6.63
C TYR A 218 -12.77 -19.90 -6.00
N PRO A 219 -13.14 -20.09 -4.72
CA PRO A 219 -13.99 -19.12 -4.04
C PRO A 219 -13.23 -17.79 -3.97
N GLY A 220 -13.87 -16.73 -4.47
CA GLY A 220 -13.33 -15.38 -4.41
C GLY A 220 -12.94 -15.05 -2.98
N VAL A 221 -11.68 -14.69 -2.78
CA VAL A 221 -11.22 -14.09 -1.52
C VAL A 221 -12.09 -12.86 -1.30
N GLU A 222 -12.95 -12.91 -0.29
CA GLU A 222 -13.77 -11.77 0.13
C GLU A 222 -12.81 -10.65 0.52
N LEU A 223 -12.59 -9.70 -0.40
CA LEU A 223 -11.82 -8.49 -0.15
C LEU A 223 -12.60 -7.71 0.91
N ARG A 224 -12.22 -7.87 2.19
CA ARG A 224 -12.70 -6.98 3.25
C ARG A 224 -12.41 -5.54 2.84
N PRO A 225 -13.19 -4.55 3.32
CA PRO A 225 -12.84 -3.15 3.15
C PRO A 225 -11.38 -2.95 3.55
N THR A 226 -10.57 -2.45 2.61
CA THR A 226 -9.11 -2.41 2.69
C THR A 226 -8.61 -1.81 4.01
N LYS A 227 -9.27 -0.74 4.46
CA LYS A 227 -9.03 -0.10 5.77
C LYS A 227 -9.12 -1.07 6.95
N GLN A 228 -10.19 -1.86 7.01
CA GLN A 228 -10.42 -2.83 8.09
C GLN A 228 -9.39 -3.97 8.06
N ALA A 229 -8.93 -4.35 6.86
CA ALA A 229 -7.88 -5.35 6.72
C ALA A 229 -6.55 -4.83 7.27
N MET A 230 -6.18 -3.58 6.97
CA MET A 230 -4.98 -2.94 7.54
C MET A 230 -5.05 -2.88 9.07
N GLU A 231 -6.18 -2.41 9.63
CA GLU A 231 -6.37 -2.27 11.09
C GLU A 231 -6.25 -3.62 11.81
N ARG A 232 -6.85 -4.67 11.22
CA ARG A 232 -6.75 -6.03 11.74
C ARG A 232 -5.31 -6.53 11.70
N ALA A 233 -4.60 -6.33 10.59
CA ALA A 233 -3.23 -6.81 10.41
C ALA A 233 -2.28 -6.17 11.44
N GLU A 234 -2.43 -4.87 11.70
CA GLU A 234 -1.69 -4.18 12.75
C GLU A 234 -2.04 -4.68 14.14
N SER A 235 -3.34 -4.87 14.42
CA SER A 235 -3.79 -5.43 15.70
C SER A 235 -3.25 -6.85 15.93
N VAL A 236 -3.15 -7.66 14.88
CA VAL A 236 -2.53 -8.99 14.94
C VAL A 236 -1.03 -8.87 15.19
N SER A 237 -0.33 -7.99 14.47
CA SER A 237 1.11 -7.80 14.64
C SER A 237 1.46 -7.33 16.06
N LEU A 238 0.71 -6.37 16.61
CA LEU A 238 0.90 -5.88 17.98
C LEU A 238 0.67 -6.99 19.02
N ARG A 239 -0.38 -7.81 18.85
CA ARG A 239 -0.60 -8.99 19.71
C ARG A 239 0.55 -10.00 19.61
N ASN A 240 1.09 -10.22 18.42
CA ASN A 240 2.21 -11.14 18.21
C ASN A 240 3.50 -10.60 18.84
N ALA A 241 3.75 -9.30 18.76
CA ALA A 241 4.90 -8.65 19.40
C ALA A 241 4.82 -8.72 20.93
N GLU A 242 3.64 -8.47 21.53
CA GLU A 242 3.44 -8.67 22.98
C GLU A 242 3.66 -10.14 23.37
N ALA A 243 3.14 -11.08 22.58
CA ALA A 243 3.36 -12.50 22.83
C ALA A 243 4.84 -12.90 22.78
N ALA A 244 5.59 -12.38 21.81
CA ALA A 244 7.02 -12.63 21.69
C ALA A 244 7.80 -12.07 22.89
N SER A 245 7.44 -10.87 23.37
CA SER A 245 8.05 -10.27 24.56
C SER A 245 7.75 -11.07 25.83
N ASP A 246 6.49 -11.50 26.00
CA ASP A 246 6.07 -12.36 27.11
C ASP A 246 6.80 -13.72 27.08
N GLU A 247 6.98 -14.33 25.90
CA GLU A 247 7.72 -15.59 25.72
C GLU A 247 9.20 -15.43 26.04
N GLU A 248 9.82 -14.31 25.65
CA GLU A 248 11.20 -13.99 26.01
C GLU A 248 11.35 -13.83 27.54
N GLU A 249 10.43 -13.09 28.18
CA GLU A 249 10.41 -12.93 29.64
C GLU A 249 10.25 -14.27 30.34
N LEU A 250 9.33 -15.11 29.86
CA LEU A 250 9.08 -16.45 30.37
C LEU A 250 10.35 -17.32 30.23
N GLY A 251 11.04 -17.27 29.10
CA GLY A 251 12.31 -17.96 28.89
C GLY A 251 13.40 -17.49 29.86
N ARG A 252 13.53 -16.18 30.10
CA ARG A 252 14.47 -15.62 31.08
C ARG A 252 14.17 -16.09 32.51
N LEU A 253 12.90 -16.11 32.89
CA LEU A 253 12.47 -16.59 34.22
C LEU A 253 12.71 -18.09 34.38
N GLN A 254 12.44 -18.90 33.35
CA GLN A 254 12.68 -20.35 33.39
C GLN A 254 14.17 -20.72 33.51
N GLN A 255 15.07 -19.89 33.00
CA GLN A 255 16.52 -20.10 33.11
C GLN A 255 17.10 -19.65 34.46
N LYS A 256 16.32 -18.96 35.30
CA LYS A 256 16.80 -18.45 36.59
C LYS A 256 16.92 -19.59 37.61
N ALA A 257 18.13 -19.76 38.16
CA ALA A 257 18.42 -20.84 39.11
C ALA A 257 17.63 -20.75 40.43
N GLU A 258 17.34 -19.54 40.90
CA GLU A 258 16.52 -19.29 42.09
C GLU A 258 15.42 -18.26 41.78
N LEU A 259 14.17 -18.71 41.88
CA LEU A 259 12.99 -17.87 41.67
C LEU A 259 12.52 -17.25 42.98
N THR A 260 12.40 -15.93 43.00
CA THR A 260 11.75 -15.21 44.10
C THR A 260 10.23 -15.51 44.13
N PRO A 261 9.53 -15.22 45.25
CA PRO A 261 8.07 -15.32 45.28
C PRO A 261 7.37 -14.48 44.20
N TRP A 262 7.92 -13.31 43.86
CA TRP A 262 7.41 -12.45 42.79
C TRP A 262 7.66 -13.03 41.39
N ASP A 263 8.83 -13.64 41.16
CA ASP A 263 9.11 -14.31 39.88
C ASP A 263 8.13 -15.46 39.62
N ARG A 264 7.75 -16.21 40.66
CA ARG A 264 6.76 -17.30 40.55
C ARG A 264 5.37 -16.79 40.19
N LEU A 265 4.96 -15.68 40.79
CA LEU A 265 3.69 -15.03 40.46
C LEU A 265 3.70 -14.52 39.01
N ARG A 266 4.80 -13.90 38.59
CA ARG A 266 4.97 -13.41 37.23
C ARG A 266 4.97 -14.54 36.19
N LEU A 267 5.62 -15.66 36.49
CA LEU A 267 5.57 -16.88 35.67
C LEU A 267 4.13 -17.38 35.47
N TYR A 268 3.36 -17.48 36.56
CA TYR A 268 1.97 -17.89 36.48
C TYR A 268 1.12 -16.95 35.61
N ASP A 269 1.30 -15.63 35.76
CA ASP A 269 0.61 -14.64 34.94
C ASP A 269 0.96 -14.76 33.46
N LEU A 270 2.25 -14.97 33.12
CA LEU A 270 2.71 -15.14 31.75
C LEU A 270 2.18 -16.44 31.12
N GLU A 271 2.20 -17.55 31.85
CA GLU A 271 1.63 -18.84 31.39
C GLU A 271 0.12 -18.73 31.16
N HIS A 272 -0.61 -18.11 32.10
CA HIS A 272 -2.05 -17.89 31.97
C HIS A 272 -2.38 -16.97 30.78
N LYS A 273 -1.60 -15.90 30.56
CA LYS A 273 -1.72 -15.05 29.37
C LYS A 273 -1.49 -15.85 28.09
N ALA A 274 -0.48 -16.70 28.04
CA ALA A 274 -0.19 -17.54 26.87
C ALA A 274 -1.33 -18.52 26.58
N GLU A 275 -1.90 -19.17 27.60
CA GLU A 275 -3.04 -20.08 27.45
C GLU A 275 -4.29 -19.34 26.96
N LYS A 276 -4.56 -18.13 27.50
CA LYS A 276 -5.67 -17.28 27.05
C LYS A 276 -5.52 -16.92 25.56
N ARG A 277 -4.33 -16.49 25.13
CA ARG A 277 -4.04 -16.17 23.73
C ARG A 277 -4.21 -17.38 22.82
N ALA A 278 -3.74 -18.56 23.24
CA ALA A 278 -3.89 -19.80 22.46
C ALA A 278 -5.36 -20.13 22.22
N LYS A 279 -6.23 -19.91 23.22
CA LYS A 279 -7.68 -20.07 23.08
C LYS A 279 -8.27 -19.06 22.11
N GLU A 280 -7.90 -17.79 22.20
CA GLU A 280 -8.36 -16.73 21.29
C GLU A 280 -7.96 -17.02 19.83
N ILE A 281 -6.70 -17.41 19.58
CA ILE A 281 -6.22 -17.80 18.24
C ILE A 281 -6.98 -19.02 17.71
N ALA A 282 -7.24 -20.03 18.56
CA ALA A 282 -8.03 -21.19 18.17
C ALA A 282 -9.47 -20.79 17.76
N THR A 283 -10.09 -19.87 18.51
CA THR A 283 -11.42 -19.36 18.15
C THR A 283 -11.42 -18.54 16.87
N GLU A 284 -10.39 -17.72 16.64
CA GLU A 284 -10.26 -16.91 15.41
C GLU A 284 -10.10 -17.83 14.19
N ARG A 285 -9.26 -18.87 14.29
CA ARG A 285 -9.09 -19.89 13.24
C ARG A 285 -10.37 -20.65 12.96
N GLU A 286 -11.14 -21.00 13.98
CA GLU A 286 -12.44 -21.67 13.83
C GLU A 286 -13.44 -20.77 13.10
N LEU A 287 -13.51 -19.48 13.46
CA LEU A 287 -14.37 -18.51 12.77
C LEU A 287 -13.97 -18.29 11.31
N ASP A 288 -12.67 -18.21 11.02
CA ASP A 288 -12.17 -18.06 9.65
C ASP A 288 -12.44 -19.34 8.82
N ALA A 289 -12.30 -20.53 9.41
CA ALA A 289 -12.66 -21.80 8.78
C ALA A 289 -14.17 -21.89 8.51
N GLN A 290 -15.02 -21.45 9.44
CA GLN A 290 -16.47 -21.38 9.25
C GLN A 290 -16.86 -20.40 8.15
N ARG A 291 -16.21 -19.22 8.09
CA ARG A 291 -16.42 -18.25 7.02
C ARG A 291 -16.02 -18.83 5.67
N TRP A 292 -14.86 -19.50 5.58
CA TRP A 292 -14.42 -20.20 4.37
C TRP A 292 -15.45 -21.24 3.89
N ASN A 293 -16.00 -22.03 4.82
CA ASN A 293 -17.02 -23.02 4.51
C ASN A 293 -18.34 -22.39 4.05
N ALA A 294 -18.74 -21.25 4.61
CA ALA A 294 -19.95 -20.52 4.21
C ALA A 294 -19.83 -19.91 2.80
N SER A 295 -18.65 -19.38 2.45
CA SER A 295 -18.36 -18.90 1.09
C SER A 295 -18.43 -20.02 0.06
N ASN A 296 -18.01 -21.24 0.41
CA ASN A 296 -18.16 -22.42 -0.45
C ASN A 296 -19.60 -22.93 -0.55
N LEU A 297 -20.41 -22.82 0.51
CA LEU A 297 -21.80 -23.29 0.50
C LEU A 297 -22.72 -22.44 -0.39
N THR A 298 -22.41 -21.15 -0.55
CA THR A 298 -23.20 -20.22 -1.38
C THR A 298 -23.08 -20.55 -2.88
N ILE A 299 -22.01 -21.23 -3.29
CA ILE A 299 -21.79 -21.68 -4.67
C ILE A 299 -22.50 -23.03 -4.96
N GLN A 300 -22.91 -23.76 -3.92
CA GLN A 300 -23.54 -25.09 -4.05
C GLN A 300 -25.07 -25.09 -3.91
N GLN A 301 -25.77 -23.98 -4.13
CA GLN A 301 -27.23 -24.09 -4.30
C GLN A 301 -27.51 -24.84 -5.62
N PRO A 302 -28.11 -26.04 -5.58
CA PRO A 302 -28.51 -26.72 -6.80
C PRO A 302 -29.65 -25.89 -7.39
N LEU A 303 -29.52 -25.51 -8.67
CA LEU A 303 -30.67 -25.11 -9.46
C LEU A 303 -31.72 -26.22 -9.31
N HIS A 304 -32.85 -25.86 -8.71
CA HIS A 304 -34.03 -26.73 -8.61
C HIS A 304 -34.32 -27.26 -10.03
N PRO A 305 -34.44 -28.59 -10.24
CA PRO A 305 -34.87 -29.09 -11.52
C PRO A 305 -36.32 -28.63 -11.73
N GLU A 306 -36.52 -27.66 -12.62
CA GLU A 306 -37.85 -27.40 -13.15
C GLU A 306 -38.37 -28.71 -13.73
N VAL A 307 -39.53 -29.12 -13.21
CA VAL A 307 -40.27 -30.30 -13.61
C VAL A 307 -40.50 -30.23 -15.12
N PHE A 308 -39.85 -31.14 -15.84
CA PHE A 308 -40.09 -31.40 -17.25
C PHE A 308 -41.53 -31.90 -17.39
N VAL A 309 -42.46 -31.02 -17.78
CA VAL A 309 -43.80 -31.41 -18.20
C VAL A 309 -43.71 -31.76 -19.68
N ASP A 310 -43.96 -33.03 -19.99
CA ASP A 310 -44.13 -33.54 -21.35
C ASP A 310 -45.18 -32.70 -22.11
N GLY A 311 -44.73 -31.96 -23.11
CA GLY A 311 -45.54 -31.21 -24.06
C GLY A 311 -44.94 -31.33 -25.46
N PRO A 312 -45.76 -31.43 -26.52
CA PRO A 312 -45.28 -31.80 -27.85
C PRO A 312 -44.39 -30.71 -28.47
N VAL A 313 -43.31 -31.18 -29.09
CA VAL A 313 -42.30 -30.41 -29.83
C VAL A 313 -42.96 -29.52 -30.90
N PRO A 314 -42.69 -28.20 -30.94
CA PRO A 314 -43.05 -27.38 -32.08
C PRO A 314 -42.02 -27.52 -33.21
N ASP A 315 -42.51 -27.68 -34.44
CA ASP A 315 -41.70 -27.80 -35.66
C ASP A 315 -40.76 -26.59 -35.87
N PRO A 316 -39.56 -26.81 -36.42
CA PRO A 316 -38.64 -25.72 -36.73
C PRO A 316 -39.16 -24.86 -37.90
N PRO A 317 -38.92 -23.53 -37.88
CA PRO A 317 -39.37 -22.64 -38.95
C PRO A 317 -38.61 -22.93 -40.25
N ARG A 318 -39.36 -23.19 -41.32
CA ARG A 318 -38.85 -23.25 -42.71
C ARG A 318 -38.23 -21.91 -43.10
N ALA A 319 -36.94 -21.93 -43.44
CA ALA A 319 -36.29 -20.84 -44.16
C ALA A 319 -36.83 -20.75 -45.61
N PRO A 320 -37.15 -19.56 -46.14
CA PRO A 320 -37.54 -19.42 -47.53
C PRO A 320 -36.29 -19.40 -48.44
N CYS A 321 -36.30 -20.31 -49.42
CA CYS A 321 -35.32 -20.37 -50.50
C CYS A 321 -35.27 -19.05 -51.28
N GLY A 322 -34.11 -18.37 -51.25
CA GLY A 322 -33.79 -17.21 -52.07
C GLY A 322 -32.48 -17.45 -52.81
N ILE A 323 -32.60 -17.62 -54.13
CA ILE A 323 -31.56 -17.90 -55.11
C ILE A 323 -30.56 -16.73 -55.19
N TRP A 324 -29.29 -16.94 -54.84
CA TRP A 324 -28.18 -16.07 -55.27
C TRP A 324 -27.04 -16.91 -55.85
N LYS A 325 -26.71 -16.67 -57.13
CA LYS A 325 -25.67 -17.33 -57.90
C LYS A 325 -24.29 -16.71 -57.60
N PRO A 326 -23.19 -17.48 -57.59
CA PRO A 326 -21.84 -16.92 -57.58
C PRO A 326 -21.43 -16.50 -59.00
N LYS A 327 -20.88 -15.29 -59.14
CA LYS A 327 -20.12 -14.87 -60.33
C LYS A 327 -18.63 -14.98 -60.02
N ALA A 328 -17.95 -15.82 -60.78
CA ALA A 328 -16.50 -15.78 -60.96
C ALA A 328 -16.12 -14.55 -61.80
N PHE A 329 -14.97 -13.95 -61.49
CA PHE A 329 -14.20 -13.19 -62.48
C PHE A 329 -12.70 -13.31 -62.15
N GLU A 330 -11.97 -13.93 -63.07
CA GLU A 330 -10.51 -13.91 -63.19
C GLU A 330 -10.02 -12.51 -63.58
N GLY A 331 -8.77 -12.19 -63.22
CA GLY A 331 -8.07 -11.03 -63.76
C GLY A 331 -6.72 -10.79 -63.09
N GLN A 332 -5.68 -11.41 -63.66
CA GLN A 332 -4.27 -11.08 -63.43
C GLN A 332 -4.00 -9.59 -63.69
N ASN A 333 -3.07 -8.98 -62.96
CA ASN A 333 -1.88 -8.40 -63.59
C ASN A 333 -0.78 -7.99 -62.58
N GLN A 334 0.41 -8.40 -63.00
CA GLN A 334 1.76 -8.11 -62.57
C GLN A 334 2.13 -6.63 -62.80
N CYS A 335 3.06 -6.10 -62.00
CA CYS A 335 4.32 -5.46 -62.41
C CYS A 335 4.82 -4.48 -61.33
N ASP A 336 5.95 -4.85 -60.72
CA ASP A 336 7.21 -4.09 -60.64
C ASP A 336 7.16 -2.55 -60.63
N ASN A 337 7.76 -1.92 -59.61
CA ASN A 337 9.11 -1.39 -59.79
C ASN A 337 9.72 -0.85 -58.48
N GLU A 338 10.97 -1.24 -58.28
CA GLU A 338 11.99 -0.56 -57.48
C GLU A 338 12.18 0.89 -57.97
N THR A 339 12.77 1.76 -57.15
CA THR A 339 14.06 2.45 -57.43
C THR A 339 14.28 3.61 -56.46
N HIS A 340 15.32 3.42 -55.63
CA HIS A 340 16.40 4.32 -55.21
C HIS A 340 16.26 5.83 -54.98
N SER A 341 17.21 6.23 -54.12
CA SER A 341 18.02 7.46 -54.11
C SER A 341 17.53 8.56 -53.16
N ASP A 342 18.39 9.27 -52.44
CA ASP A 342 19.82 9.14 -52.10
C ASP A 342 20.17 10.37 -51.26
N ARG A 343 21.28 10.27 -50.50
CA ARG A 343 22.23 11.36 -50.16
C ARG A 343 21.79 12.45 -49.17
N SER A 344 22.49 12.53 -48.03
CA SER A 344 23.72 13.35 -47.76
C SER A 344 23.35 14.81 -47.42
N SER A 345 23.96 15.53 -46.48
CA SER A 345 25.33 15.51 -45.96
C SER A 345 25.39 16.48 -44.76
N THR A 346 26.34 16.24 -43.85
CA THR A 346 27.23 17.18 -43.13
C THR A 346 26.78 18.64 -42.86
N ASP A 347 26.97 19.14 -41.63
CA ASP A 347 28.22 19.86 -41.29
C ASP A 347 28.30 20.31 -39.81
N GLU A 348 29.55 20.40 -39.37
CA GLU A 348 30.09 20.83 -38.08
C GLU A 348 29.93 22.35 -37.80
N PHE A 349 30.09 22.71 -36.51
CA PHE A 349 30.97 23.77 -35.96
C PHE A 349 30.36 24.55 -34.76
N THR A 350 30.92 24.29 -33.57
CA THR A 350 31.08 25.17 -32.39
C THR A 350 32.03 26.37 -32.73
N PRO A 351 32.38 27.36 -31.85
CA PRO A 351 32.09 27.59 -30.42
C PRO A 351 31.79 29.07 -30.01
N GLY A 352 31.55 29.32 -28.71
CA GLY A 352 31.60 30.66 -28.12
C GLY A 352 31.35 30.69 -26.61
N SER A 353 32.44 30.75 -25.82
CA SER A 353 32.48 30.97 -24.37
C SER A 353 31.96 32.35 -23.94
N VAL A 354 31.38 32.46 -22.73
CA VAL A 354 31.70 33.54 -21.75
C VAL A 354 31.48 33.02 -20.31
N GLU A 355 32.44 33.37 -19.46
CA GLU A 355 32.64 33.04 -18.05
C GLU A 355 31.71 33.76 -17.04
N SER A 356 31.90 33.36 -15.76
CA SER A 356 31.62 34.05 -14.48
C SER A 356 30.28 33.71 -13.82
N SER A 357 30.14 33.47 -12.51
CA SER A 357 31.03 33.61 -11.35
C SER A 357 30.48 32.83 -10.15
N SER A 358 31.39 32.22 -9.39
CA SER A 358 31.45 32.00 -7.93
C SER A 358 30.19 32.16 -7.06
N MET A 359 29.91 31.12 -6.24
CA MET A 359 29.70 31.29 -4.80
C MET A 359 30.03 30.00 -4.05
N ASP A 360 30.88 30.15 -3.03
CA ASP A 360 31.49 29.11 -2.19
C ASP A 360 30.50 28.29 -1.36
N GLU A 361 30.67 26.96 -1.39
CA GLU A 361 30.16 26.02 -0.39
C GLU A 361 31.10 26.01 0.82
N VAL A 362 30.59 26.42 1.98
CA VAL A 362 31.22 26.18 3.27
C VAL A 362 30.58 24.94 3.88
N CYS A 363 31.34 23.83 3.86
CA CYS A 363 31.08 22.63 4.64
C CYS A 363 31.26 22.93 6.13
N CYS A 364 30.31 22.51 6.97
CA CYS A 364 30.52 22.37 8.40
C CYS A 364 30.33 20.91 8.78
N ASP A 365 31.46 20.22 8.99
CA ASP A 365 31.57 19.09 9.91
C ASP A 365 31.28 19.60 11.33
N TRP A 366 30.36 18.97 12.07
CA TRP A 366 30.41 18.69 13.51
C TRP A 366 29.35 17.64 13.86
#